data_AF-A0A6A0QUL0-F1
#
_entry.id   AF-A0A6A0QUL0-F1
#
_cell.length_a   1.000
_cell.length_b   1.000
_cell.length_c   1.000
_cell.angle_alpha   90.00
_cell.angle_beta   90.00
_cell.angle_gamma   90.00
#
_symmetry.space_group_name_H-M   'P 1'
#
loop_
_entity.id
_entity.type
_entity.pdbx_description
1 polymer ?
#
loop_
_entity_poly.entity_id
_entity_poly.type
_entity_poly.pdbx_seq_one_letter_code
_entity_poly.pdbx_strand_id
1 'polypeptide(L)'
;MDIEQVRAGYPALRRQVGGTTAAYLDGPGGTQVHESVISAMSGFMERGGANTHGPFATSIETEAVVDGARAAVADLFGSEPDEVVFGQNMTSLTYAMSRALARTWASDANIVVTRLDHDANVAPWLQAAESVGVAVRFADFDPEDGCSLDLTSLASALDDKTALVAFTHASNATGTITPVKRIVEMAHAVGALTYVDAVHYAPHGLIDVKVSGTDFLACSAYKWFGPHTGIMYGRRELLESVTPFKLRPSPDNAPDRWETGTQSFESLAGVTAAVDYIASHGTGETRR
;
A
#
# COMPACT_ATOMS: atom_id res chain seq x y z
N MET A 1 3.71 -17.23 -21.16
CA MET A 1 4.55 -16.02 -21.00
C MET A 1 5.96 -16.36 -21.44
N ASP A 2 6.52 -15.58 -22.35
CA ASP A 2 7.93 -15.72 -22.78
C ASP A 2 8.82 -14.92 -21.81
N ILE A 3 9.66 -15.63 -21.04
CA ILE A 3 10.50 -15.00 -20.01
C ILE A 3 11.61 -14.13 -20.60
N GLU A 4 12.14 -14.46 -21.78
CA GLU A 4 13.19 -13.67 -22.40
C GLU A 4 12.63 -12.34 -22.91
N GLN A 5 11.41 -12.37 -23.46
CA GLN A 5 10.69 -11.16 -23.83
C GLN A 5 10.42 -10.25 -22.62
N VAL A 6 9.98 -10.83 -21.50
CA VAL A 6 9.76 -10.09 -20.24
C VAL A 6 11.07 -9.45 -19.75
N ARG A 7 12.17 -10.21 -19.72
CA ARG A 7 13.48 -9.75 -19.25
C ARG A 7 14.07 -8.66 -20.14
N ALA A 8 13.78 -8.68 -21.44
CA ALA A 8 14.27 -7.69 -22.38
C ALA A 8 13.86 -6.26 -22.02
N GLY A 9 12.67 -6.10 -21.40
CA GLY A 9 12.12 -4.82 -20.95
C GLY A 9 12.71 -4.27 -19.63
N TYR A 10 13.66 -4.96 -19.00
CA TYR A 10 14.34 -4.48 -17.79
C TYR A 10 15.81 -4.17 -18.07
N PRO A 11 16.17 -2.89 -18.31
CA PRO A 11 17.55 -2.50 -18.61
C PRO A 11 18.56 -2.95 -17.54
N ALA A 12 18.16 -2.95 -16.26
CA ALA A 12 19.00 -3.37 -15.14
C ALA A 12 19.52 -4.81 -15.28
N LEU A 13 18.76 -5.71 -15.90
CA LEU A 13 19.14 -7.11 -16.06
C LEU A 13 20.28 -7.34 -17.06
N ARG A 14 20.70 -6.30 -17.79
CA ARG A 14 21.86 -6.32 -18.70
C ARG A 14 23.17 -5.91 -17.99
N ARG A 15 23.09 -5.44 -16.75
CA ARG A 15 24.25 -4.96 -15.97
C ARG A 15 25.30 -6.06 -15.80
N GLN A 16 26.56 -5.69 -15.96
CA GLN A 16 27.71 -6.56 -15.69
C GLN A 16 28.33 -6.24 -14.33
N VAL A 17 28.63 -7.28 -13.54
CA VAL A 17 29.32 -7.20 -12.24
C VAL A 17 30.42 -8.26 -12.23
N GLY A 18 31.68 -7.84 -12.08
CA GLY A 18 32.82 -8.77 -12.11
C GLY A 18 32.96 -9.56 -13.42
N GLY A 19 32.54 -8.98 -14.55
CA GLY A 19 32.57 -9.63 -15.87
C GLY A 19 31.46 -10.65 -16.12
N THR A 20 30.46 -10.74 -15.24
CA THR A 20 29.28 -11.61 -15.40
C THR A 20 28.00 -10.78 -15.34
N THR A 21 26.94 -11.23 -16.02
CA THR A 21 25.62 -10.59 -15.97
C THR A 21 25.02 -10.70 -14.56
N ALA A 22 24.52 -9.59 -14.03
CA ALA A 22 23.97 -9.54 -12.68
C ALA A 22 22.71 -10.41 -12.52
N ALA A 23 22.66 -11.15 -11.42
CA ALA A 23 21.46 -11.85 -10.95
C ALA A 23 20.89 -11.10 -9.73
N TYR A 24 19.66 -10.60 -9.86
CA TYR A 24 18.97 -9.85 -8.80
C TYR A 24 18.03 -10.79 -8.04
N LEU A 25 18.47 -11.27 -6.88
CA LEU A 25 17.71 -12.20 -6.02
C LEU A 25 17.20 -11.53 -4.74
N ASP A 26 17.06 -10.20 -4.76
CA ASP A 26 16.60 -9.36 -3.66
C ASP A 26 15.31 -8.62 -4.02
N GLY A 27 14.40 -9.29 -4.73
CA GLY A 27 13.08 -8.74 -5.06
C GLY A 27 12.31 -8.24 -3.83
N PRO A 28 12.32 -8.97 -2.69
CA PRO A 28 11.76 -8.47 -1.44
C PRO A 28 12.43 -7.20 -0.93
N GLY A 29 13.68 -6.89 -1.27
CA GLY A 29 14.34 -5.62 -0.98
C GLY A 29 13.83 -4.48 -1.87
N GLY A 30 13.62 -4.75 -3.16
CA GLY A 30 13.03 -3.84 -4.14
C GLY A 30 13.15 -4.41 -5.56
N THR A 31 12.11 -4.19 -6.37
CA THR A 31 12.08 -4.70 -7.75
C THR A 31 12.90 -3.84 -8.69
N GLN A 32 13.37 -4.43 -9.79
CA GLN A 32 13.88 -3.66 -10.92
C GLN A 32 12.70 -3.00 -11.66
N VAL A 33 12.99 -1.90 -12.37
CA VAL A 33 11.96 -1.08 -13.03
C VAL A 33 11.95 -1.39 -14.53
N HIS A 34 10.75 -1.59 -15.09
CA HIS A 34 10.56 -1.84 -16.52
C HIS A 34 10.77 -0.56 -17.34
N GLU A 35 11.24 -0.68 -18.59
CA GLU A 35 11.54 0.47 -19.44
C GLU A 35 10.35 1.40 -19.66
N SER A 36 9.13 0.86 -19.75
CA SER A 36 7.90 1.67 -19.87
C SER A 36 7.69 2.60 -18.67
N VAL A 37 8.03 2.14 -17.47
CA VAL A 37 7.93 2.93 -16.24
C VAL A 37 8.97 4.04 -16.24
N ILE A 38 10.21 3.72 -16.60
CA ILE A 38 11.30 4.71 -16.74
C ILE A 38 10.90 5.79 -17.74
N SER A 39 10.39 5.40 -18.91
CA SER A 39 9.96 6.33 -19.96
C SER A 39 8.76 7.17 -19.56
N ALA A 40 7.81 6.64 -18.78
CA ALA A 40 6.68 7.42 -18.28
C ALA A 40 7.13 8.52 -17.32
N MET A 41 8.03 8.19 -16.39
CA MET A 41 8.61 9.15 -15.45
C MET A 41 9.44 10.22 -16.18
N SER A 42 10.36 9.82 -17.07
CA SER A 42 11.20 10.76 -17.81
C SER A 42 10.38 11.63 -18.75
N GLY A 43 9.41 11.03 -19.45
CA GLY A 43 8.53 11.75 -20.38
C GLY A 43 7.70 12.82 -19.68
N PHE A 44 7.24 12.60 -18.44
CA PHE A 44 6.58 13.66 -17.67
C PHE A 44 7.53 14.83 -17.40
N MET A 45 8.76 14.54 -16.95
CA MET A 45 9.76 15.58 -16.68
C MET A 45 10.15 16.37 -17.94
N GLU A 46 10.30 15.68 -19.07
CA GLU A 46 10.66 16.30 -20.36
C GLU A 46 9.61 17.29 -20.88
N ARG A 47 8.32 17.07 -20.58
CA ARG A 47 7.23 17.97 -20.98
C ARG A 47 7.14 19.25 -20.14
N GLY A 48 7.87 19.34 -19.02
CA GLY A 48 7.86 20.51 -18.14
C GLY A 48 6.71 20.52 -17.15
N GLY A 49 6.69 19.53 -16.24
CA GLY A 49 5.69 19.40 -15.17
C GLY A 49 5.52 20.66 -14.31
N ALA A 50 4.31 20.85 -13.80
CA ALA A 50 3.95 21.97 -12.93
C ALA A 50 3.18 21.48 -11.71
N ASN A 51 2.81 22.39 -10.81
CA ASN A 51 1.88 22.06 -9.74
C ASN A 51 0.43 22.01 -10.28
N THR A 52 -0.48 21.43 -9.51
CA THR A 52 -1.92 21.36 -9.82
C THR A 52 -2.61 22.72 -9.61
N HIS A 53 -3.89 22.81 -10.00
CA HIS A 53 -4.80 23.94 -9.76
C HIS A 53 -4.52 25.22 -10.56
N GLY A 54 -3.58 25.17 -11.51
CA GLY A 54 -3.32 26.24 -12.46
C GLY A 54 -4.21 26.12 -13.71
N PRO A 55 -4.64 27.24 -14.33
CA PRO A 55 -5.45 27.20 -15.55
C PRO A 55 -4.64 26.91 -16.83
N PHE A 56 -3.33 26.66 -16.71
CA PHE A 56 -2.40 26.49 -17.83
C PHE A 56 -2.13 25.01 -18.13
N ALA A 57 -1.73 24.73 -19.38
CA ALA A 57 -1.66 23.37 -19.93
C ALA A 57 -0.91 22.37 -19.05
N THR A 58 0.30 22.70 -18.58
CA THR A 58 1.12 21.76 -17.79
C THR A 58 0.52 21.45 -16.41
N SER A 59 -0.34 22.32 -15.87
CA SER A 59 -1.08 22.05 -14.64
C SER A 59 -2.23 21.06 -14.88
N ILE A 60 -3.00 21.27 -15.95
CA ILE A 60 -4.08 20.36 -16.37
C ILE A 60 -3.53 18.98 -16.71
N GLU A 61 -2.39 18.92 -17.41
CA GLU A 61 -1.69 17.67 -17.71
C GLU A 61 -1.20 16.97 -16.43
N THR A 62 -0.79 17.73 -15.41
CA THR A 62 -0.40 17.17 -14.11
C THR A 62 -1.60 16.60 -13.36
N GLU A 63 -2.75 17.28 -13.38
CA GLU A 63 -4.00 16.75 -12.80
C GLU A 63 -4.40 15.44 -13.47
N ALA A 64 -4.31 15.35 -14.80
CA ALA A 64 -4.57 14.11 -15.53
C ALA A 64 -3.61 12.95 -15.15
N VAL A 65 -2.36 13.26 -14.79
CA VAL A 65 -1.39 12.26 -14.28
C VAL A 65 -1.80 11.75 -12.90
N VAL A 66 -2.26 12.64 -12.01
CA VAL A 66 -2.76 12.26 -10.69
C VAL A 66 -4.01 11.38 -10.83
N ASP A 67 -4.98 11.80 -11.62
CA ASP A 67 -6.23 11.07 -11.86
C ASP A 67 -5.97 9.70 -12.49
N GLY A 68 -5.08 9.64 -13.49
CA GLY A 68 -4.66 8.39 -14.13
C GLY A 68 -4.01 7.41 -13.16
N ALA A 69 -3.16 7.91 -12.25
CA ALA A 69 -2.52 7.10 -11.22
C ALA A 69 -3.54 6.58 -10.20
N ARG A 70 -4.49 7.41 -9.75
CA ARG A 70 -5.56 6.96 -8.84
C ARG A 70 -6.40 5.88 -9.49
N ALA A 71 -6.82 6.06 -10.74
CA ALA A 71 -7.60 5.08 -11.48
C ALA A 71 -6.85 3.75 -11.65
N ALA A 72 -5.57 3.79 -12.03
CA ALA A 72 -4.76 2.58 -12.19
C ALA A 72 -4.61 1.82 -10.85
N VAL A 73 -4.34 2.51 -9.75
CA VAL A 73 -4.26 1.87 -8.43
C VAL A 73 -5.62 1.33 -7.97
N ALA A 74 -6.71 2.05 -8.25
CA ALA A 74 -8.05 1.58 -7.95
C ALA A 74 -8.35 0.25 -8.65
N ASP A 75 -7.96 0.11 -9.92
CA ASP A 75 -8.04 -1.16 -10.65
C ASP A 75 -7.20 -2.27 -9.98
N LEU A 76 -5.96 -1.95 -9.56
CA LEU A 76 -5.04 -2.89 -8.90
C LEU A 76 -5.60 -3.42 -7.56
N PHE A 77 -6.29 -2.56 -6.80
CA PHE A 77 -6.83 -2.92 -5.48
C PHE A 77 -8.28 -3.39 -5.51
N GLY A 78 -9.01 -3.14 -6.59
CA GLY A 78 -10.44 -3.34 -6.65
C GLY A 78 -11.19 -2.34 -5.80
N SER A 79 -10.81 -1.07 -5.88
CA SER A 79 -11.42 0.05 -5.15
C SER A 79 -11.90 1.12 -6.12
N GLU A 80 -12.39 2.24 -5.58
CA GLU A 80 -12.65 3.45 -6.36
C GLU A 80 -11.43 4.41 -6.30
N PRO A 81 -11.24 5.30 -7.29
CA PRO A 81 -10.11 6.24 -7.32
C PRO A 81 -10.04 7.20 -6.13
N ASP A 82 -11.20 7.59 -5.60
CA ASP A 82 -11.33 8.51 -4.45
C ASP A 82 -11.05 7.84 -3.09
N GLU A 83 -10.76 6.53 -3.09
CA GLU A 83 -10.34 5.74 -1.93
C GLU A 83 -8.81 5.55 -1.88
N VAL A 84 -8.09 6.05 -2.89
CA VAL A 84 -6.63 5.90 -3.03
C VAL A 84 -5.91 7.15 -2.56
N VAL A 85 -4.95 6.99 -1.64
CA VAL A 85 -4.08 8.03 -1.09
C VAL A 85 -2.62 7.75 -1.48
N PHE A 86 -1.91 8.79 -1.92
CA PHE A 86 -0.48 8.74 -2.19
C PHE A 86 0.38 9.31 -1.06
N GLY A 87 1.59 8.79 -0.94
CA GLY A 87 2.60 9.31 -0.01
C GLY A 87 4.01 8.84 -0.36
N GLN A 88 4.96 9.08 0.53
CA GLN A 88 6.38 8.78 0.26
C GLN A 88 6.68 7.27 0.17
N ASN A 89 6.08 6.48 1.06
CA ASN A 89 6.20 5.03 1.13
C ASN A 89 5.12 4.49 2.08
N MET A 90 4.91 3.17 2.10
CA MET A 90 3.95 2.52 2.99
C MET A 90 4.18 2.93 4.45
N THR A 91 5.42 2.87 4.94
CA THR A 91 5.77 3.19 6.33
C THR A 91 5.32 4.59 6.75
N SER A 92 5.60 5.62 5.94
CA SER A 92 5.19 7.00 6.21
C SER A 92 3.67 7.15 6.25
N LEU A 93 2.95 6.44 5.36
CA LEU A 93 1.48 6.41 5.37
C LEU A 93 0.94 5.70 6.62
N THR A 94 1.54 4.58 7.03
CA THR A 94 1.18 3.87 8.27
C THR A 94 1.37 4.76 9.49
N TYR A 95 2.46 5.52 9.59
CA TYR A 95 2.65 6.50 10.67
C TYR A 95 1.61 7.62 10.66
N ALA A 96 1.24 8.12 9.48
CA ALA A 96 0.21 9.16 9.37
C ALA A 96 -1.16 8.61 9.83
N MET A 97 -1.51 7.40 9.38
CA MET A 97 -2.75 6.74 9.75
C MET A 97 -2.79 6.35 11.23
N SER A 98 -1.72 5.75 11.77
CA SER A 98 -1.69 5.31 13.16
C SER A 98 -1.85 6.46 14.15
N ARG A 99 -1.18 7.59 13.91
CA ARG A 99 -1.33 8.80 14.71
C ARG A 99 -2.72 9.44 14.58
N ALA A 100 -3.36 9.29 13.43
CA ALA A 100 -4.72 9.80 13.21
C ALA A 100 -5.75 8.95 13.95
N LEU A 101 -5.68 7.63 13.80
CA LEU A 101 -6.57 6.66 14.45
C LEU A 101 -6.41 6.66 15.97
N ALA A 102 -5.20 6.81 16.50
CA ALA A 102 -4.97 6.81 17.95
C ALA A 102 -5.81 7.85 18.70
N ARG A 103 -6.11 9.01 18.08
CA ARG A 103 -6.96 10.04 18.69
C ARG A 103 -8.44 9.68 18.75
N THR A 104 -8.83 8.56 18.13
CA THR A 104 -10.21 8.07 18.11
C THR A 104 -10.43 6.90 19.07
N TRP A 105 -9.36 6.30 19.61
CA TRP A 105 -9.48 5.15 20.50
C TRP A 105 -9.97 5.54 21.88
N ALA A 106 -10.85 4.71 22.44
CA ALA A 106 -11.25 4.82 23.84
C ALA A 106 -10.06 4.50 24.77
N SER A 107 -10.06 5.08 25.97
CA SER A 107 -8.97 4.89 26.94
C SER A 107 -8.80 3.44 27.42
N ASP A 108 -9.85 2.62 27.32
CA ASP A 108 -9.83 1.20 27.67
C ASP A 108 -9.79 0.26 26.46
N ALA A 109 -9.57 0.82 25.26
CA ALA A 109 -9.40 0.04 24.04
C ALA A 109 -8.12 -0.80 24.07
N ASN A 110 -8.05 -1.76 23.15
CA ASN A 110 -6.82 -2.42 22.75
C ASN A 110 -6.69 -2.47 21.22
N ILE A 111 -5.49 -2.73 20.72
CA ILE A 111 -5.24 -3.06 19.32
C ILE A 111 -4.52 -4.41 19.21
N VAL A 112 -4.66 -5.07 18.06
CA VAL A 112 -3.97 -6.31 17.75
C VAL A 112 -3.04 -6.09 16.56
N VAL A 113 -1.79 -6.52 16.71
CA VAL A 113 -0.80 -6.65 15.62
C VAL A 113 -0.37 -8.12 15.51
N THR A 114 0.33 -8.52 14.45
CA THR A 114 0.82 -9.91 14.34
C THR A 114 2.34 -9.99 14.42
N ARG A 115 2.86 -11.16 14.84
CA ARG A 115 4.31 -11.47 14.80
C ARG A 115 4.81 -11.89 13.41
N LEU A 116 3.93 -11.99 12.42
CA LEU A 116 4.28 -12.31 11.04
C LEU A 116 4.61 -11.06 10.20
N ASP A 117 4.22 -9.88 10.70
CA ASP A 117 4.36 -8.60 10.04
C ASP A 117 5.79 -8.07 9.99
N HIS A 118 6.07 -7.29 8.94
CA HIS A 118 7.23 -6.42 8.90
C HIS A 118 7.07 -5.29 9.93
N ASP A 119 8.18 -4.81 10.51
CA ASP A 119 8.17 -3.78 11.57
C ASP A 119 7.45 -2.48 11.16
N ALA A 120 7.44 -2.16 9.86
CA ALA A 120 6.68 -1.04 9.29
C ALA A 120 5.15 -1.13 9.50
N ASN A 121 4.62 -2.31 9.79
CA ASN A 121 3.23 -2.54 10.19
C ASN A 121 3.09 -3.01 11.65
N VAL A 122 4.10 -2.74 12.49
CA VAL A 122 4.08 -3.03 13.94
C VAL A 122 4.45 -1.78 14.73
N ALA A 123 5.66 -1.25 14.55
CA ALA A 123 6.18 -0.13 15.32
C ALA A 123 5.31 1.15 15.26
N PRO A 124 4.72 1.55 14.11
CA PRO A 124 3.81 2.71 14.08
C PRO A 124 2.59 2.55 14.98
N TRP A 125 2.08 1.32 15.13
CA TRP A 125 0.94 1.01 15.98
C TRP A 125 1.30 0.96 17.46
N LEU A 126 2.46 0.37 17.79
CA LEU A 126 2.99 0.37 19.16
C LEU A 126 3.16 1.80 19.69
N GLN A 127 3.82 2.66 18.91
CA GLN A 127 4.06 4.05 19.30
C GLN A 127 2.76 4.87 19.39
N ALA A 128 1.82 4.60 18.48
CA ALA A 128 0.51 5.25 18.51
C ALA A 128 -0.29 4.85 19.75
N ALA A 129 -0.32 3.56 20.10
CA ALA A 129 -0.98 3.04 21.28
C ALA A 129 -0.36 3.56 22.57
N GLU A 130 0.99 3.57 22.66
CA GLU A 130 1.73 4.15 23.78
C GLU A 130 1.35 5.62 23.99
N SER A 131 1.23 6.41 22.92
CA SER A 131 0.93 7.84 23.00
C SER A 131 -0.43 8.19 23.61
N VAL A 132 -1.37 7.23 23.61
CA VAL A 132 -2.73 7.39 24.16
C VAL A 132 -3.05 6.40 25.30
N GLY A 133 -2.07 5.60 25.73
CA GLY A 133 -2.22 4.64 26.82
C GLY A 133 -3.09 3.41 26.50
N VAL A 134 -3.23 3.05 25.22
CA VAL A 134 -4.01 1.90 24.76
C VAL A 134 -3.14 0.64 24.76
N ALA A 135 -3.71 -0.51 25.13
CA ALA A 135 -2.98 -1.77 25.18
C ALA A 135 -2.74 -2.35 23.77
N VAL A 136 -1.61 -3.03 23.58
CA VAL A 136 -1.32 -3.80 22.35
C VAL A 136 -1.26 -5.28 22.67
N ARG A 137 -1.94 -6.08 21.85
CA ARG A 137 -1.90 -7.54 21.86
C ARG A 137 -1.29 -8.04 20.57
N PHE A 138 -0.73 -9.26 20.62
CA PHE A 138 -0.08 -9.87 19.48
C PHE A 138 -0.75 -11.19 19.13
N ALA A 139 -1.07 -11.37 17.84
CA ALA A 139 -1.36 -12.68 17.28
C ALA A 139 -0.05 -13.38 16.85
N ASP A 140 0.05 -14.66 17.19
CA ASP A 140 1.21 -15.50 16.86
C ASP A 140 1.08 -16.16 15.48
N PHE A 141 2.17 -16.79 15.05
CA PHE A 141 2.22 -17.68 13.89
C PHE A 141 2.69 -19.06 14.34
N ASP A 142 2.36 -20.10 13.57
CA ASP A 142 2.79 -21.47 13.85
C ASP A 142 4.13 -21.78 13.15
N PRO A 143 5.24 -21.93 13.88
CA PRO A 143 6.54 -22.22 13.26
C PRO A 143 6.65 -23.66 12.73
N GLU A 144 5.77 -24.58 13.15
CA GLU A 144 5.81 -26.00 12.77
C GLU A 144 5.10 -26.25 11.43
N ASP A 145 4.14 -25.41 11.05
CA ASP A 145 3.33 -25.57 9.83
C ASP A 145 3.82 -24.77 8.61
N GLY A 146 4.99 -24.14 8.72
CA GLY A 146 5.52 -23.25 7.67
C GLY A 146 5.23 -21.76 7.90
N CYS A 147 5.03 -21.36 9.16
CA CYS A 147 4.80 -19.97 9.59
C CYS A 147 3.45 -19.42 9.14
N SER A 148 2.38 -20.21 9.21
CA SER A 148 1.02 -19.71 9.01
C SER A 148 0.58 -18.83 10.19
N LEU A 149 -0.30 -17.85 9.95
CA LEU A 149 -0.85 -17.04 11.04
C LEU A 149 -1.80 -17.90 11.90
N ASP A 150 -1.56 -17.98 13.20
CA ASP A 150 -2.40 -18.73 14.13
C ASP A 150 -3.70 -17.96 14.40
N LEU A 151 -4.77 -18.38 13.72
CA LEU A 151 -6.10 -17.78 13.88
C LEU A 151 -6.71 -18.03 15.27
N THR A 152 -6.24 -19.04 16.02
CA THR A 152 -6.67 -19.27 17.40
C THR A 152 -6.02 -18.26 18.35
N SER A 153 -4.72 -17.99 18.15
CA SER A 153 -4.02 -16.91 18.84
C SER A 153 -4.66 -15.55 18.53
N LEU A 154 -4.96 -15.27 17.25
CA LEU A 154 -5.70 -14.06 16.86
C LEU A 154 -7.06 -13.98 17.57
N ALA A 155 -7.87 -15.04 17.52
CA ALA A 155 -9.19 -15.05 18.17
C ALA A 155 -9.09 -14.78 19.68
N SER A 156 -8.05 -15.29 20.34
CA SER A 156 -7.81 -15.09 21.78
C SER A 156 -7.37 -13.66 22.12
N ALA A 157 -6.78 -12.94 21.15
CA ALA A 157 -6.37 -11.55 21.31
C ALA A 157 -7.53 -10.55 21.12
N LEU A 158 -8.62 -10.95 20.47
CA LEU A 158 -9.78 -10.10 20.17
C LEU A 158 -10.77 -10.05 21.34
N ASP A 159 -11.31 -8.86 21.61
CA ASP A 159 -12.48 -8.66 22.47
C ASP A 159 -13.33 -7.47 22.00
N ASP A 160 -14.41 -7.17 22.73
CA ASP A 160 -15.34 -6.06 22.45
C ASP A 160 -14.72 -4.66 22.61
N LYS A 161 -13.45 -4.57 23.01
CA LYS A 161 -12.68 -3.33 23.12
C LYS A 161 -11.56 -3.23 22.09
N THR A 162 -11.41 -4.23 21.22
CA THR A 162 -10.43 -4.17 20.14
C THR A 162 -10.85 -3.11 19.14
N ALA A 163 -10.03 -2.07 18.97
CA ALA A 163 -10.29 -0.97 18.06
C ALA A 163 -9.69 -1.19 16.66
N LEU A 164 -8.60 -1.95 16.56
CA LEU A 164 -7.88 -2.18 15.31
C LEU A 164 -7.20 -3.56 15.31
N VAL A 165 -7.22 -4.22 14.17
CA VAL A 165 -6.36 -5.37 13.83
C VAL A 165 -5.47 -5.00 12.64
N ALA A 166 -4.17 -4.90 12.86
CA ALA A 166 -3.18 -4.65 11.80
C ALA A 166 -2.42 -5.94 11.49
N PHE A 167 -2.38 -6.31 10.21
CA PHE A 167 -1.76 -7.57 9.78
C PHE A 167 -1.27 -7.54 8.33
N THR A 168 -0.33 -8.41 7.99
CA THR A 168 0.20 -8.52 6.63
C THR A 168 -0.68 -9.40 5.75
N HIS A 169 -0.84 -9.05 4.48
CA HIS A 169 -1.41 -9.92 3.45
C HIS A 169 -0.42 -11.05 3.11
N ALA A 170 0.87 -10.73 3.01
CA ALA A 170 1.91 -11.74 2.81
C ALA A 170 3.20 -11.38 3.55
N SER A 171 3.77 -12.34 4.28
CA SER A 171 5.01 -12.11 5.02
C SER A 171 6.19 -11.84 4.09
N ASN A 172 6.96 -10.79 4.40
CA ASN A 172 8.20 -10.48 3.67
C ASN A 172 9.31 -11.50 3.90
N ALA A 173 9.25 -12.23 5.02
CA ALA A 173 10.30 -13.13 5.47
C ALA A 173 10.05 -14.58 5.02
N THR A 174 8.81 -15.05 5.15
CA THR A 174 8.46 -16.46 4.90
C THR A 174 7.65 -16.65 3.61
N GLY A 175 7.06 -15.59 3.06
CA GLY A 175 6.14 -15.67 1.93
C GLY A 175 4.74 -16.21 2.30
N THR A 176 4.45 -16.45 3.59
CA THR A 176 3.13 -16.87 4.06
C THR A 176 2.06 -15.88 3.61
N ILE A 177 1.01 -16.35 2.93
CA ILE A 177 -0.17 -15.55 2.59
C ILE A 177 -1.23 -15.75 3.67
N THR A 178 -1.72 -14.66 4.26
CA THR A 178 -2.74 -14.72 5.31
C THR A 178 -4.15 -14.81 4.73
N PRO A 179 -5.12 -15.43 5.43
CA PRO A 179 -6.51 -15.49 4.97
C PRO A 179 -7.22 -14.16 5.24
N VAL A 180 -6.90 -13.11 4.48
CA VAL A 180 -7.33 -11.71 4.72
C VAL A 180 -8.83 -11.60 5.02
N LYS A 181 -9.68 -12.14 4.15
CA LYS A 181 -11.14 -12.08 4.33
C LYS A 181 -11.58 -12.64 5.68
N ARG A 182 -10.98 -13.76 6.11
CA ARG A 182 -11.33 -14.40 7.38
C ARG A 182 -10.90 -13.53 8.57
N ILE A 183 -9.74 -12.91 8.49
CA ILE A 183 -9.22 -12.01 9.54
C ILE A 183 -10.11 -10.76 9.64
N VAL A 184 -10.52 -10.20 8.50
CA VAL A 184 -11.46 -9.06 8.44
C VAL A 184 -12.79 -9.42 9.08
N GLU A 185 -13.37 -10.57 8.74
CA GLU A 185 -14.61 -11.06 9.36
C GLU A 185 -14.48 -11.19 10.89
N MET A 186 -13.34 -11.69 11.38
CA MET A 186 -13.07 -11.82 12.82
C MET A 186 -12.94 -10.45 13.51
N ALA A 187 -12.25 -9.50 12.89
CA ALA A 187 -12.10 -8.14 13.40
C ALA A 187 -13.46 -7.40 13.46
N HIS A 188 -14.22 -7.45 12.35
CA HIS A 188 -15.53 -6.81 12.27
C HIS A 188 -16.56 -7.41 13.24
N ALA A 189 -16.46 -8.71 13.55
CA ALA A 189 -17.35 -9.37 14.52
C ALA A 189 -17.24 -8.79 15.94
N VAL A 190 -16.11 -8.14 16.28
CA VAL A 190 -15.92 -7.43 17.55
C VAL A 190 -15.94 -5.90 17.40
N GLY A 191 -16.23 -5.39 16.20
CA GLY A 191 -16.29 -3.95 15.91
C GLY A 191 -14.93 -3.29 15.64
N ALA A 192 -13.86 -4.06 15.48
CA ALA A 192 -12.52 -3.53 15.19
C ALA A 192 -12.36 -3.17 13.71
N LEU A 193 -11.59 -2.11 13.43
CA LEU A 193 -11.13 -1.80 12.06
C LEU A 193 -9.97 -2.71 11.65
N THR A 194 -9.68 -2.76 10.34
CA THR A 194 -8.55 -3.53 9.79
C THR A 194 -7.54 -2.67 9.04
N TYR A 195 -6.26 -2.98 9.21
CA TYR A 195 -5.17 -2.38 8.43
C TYR A 195 -4.28 -3.46 7.83
N VAL A 196 -4.28 -3.56 6.50
CA VAL A 196 -3.59 -4.63 5.77
C VAL A 196 -2.31 -4.12 5.11
N ASP A 197 -1.16 -4.69 5.49
CA ASP A 197 0.09 -4.51 4.76
C ASP A 197 0.13 -5.45 3.55
N ALA A 198 -0.03 -4.89 2.35
CA ALA A 198 -0.01 -5.62 1.09
C ALA A 198 1.31 -5.49 0.32
N VAL A 199 2.37 -4.94 0.92
CA VAL A 199 3.65 -4.66 0.24
C VAL A 199 4.20 -5.90 -0.49
N HIS A 200 4.14 -7.06 0.15
CA HIS A 200 4.68 -8.30 -0.39
C HIS A 200 3.66 -9.17 -1.11
N TYR A 201 2.36 -8.83 -1.07
CA TYR A 201 1.34 -9.54 -1.83
C TYR A 201 1.06 -8.88 -3.19
N ALA A 202 1.09 -7.54 -3.26
CA ALA A 202 0.83 -6.77 -4.47
C ALA A 202 1.60 -7.23 -5.74
N PRO A 203 2.88 -7.66 -5.69
CA PRO A 203 3.58 -8.18 -6.89
C PRO A 203 3.17 -9.60 -7.30
N HIS A 204 2.32 -10.29 -6.53
CA HIS A 204 2.13 -11.75 -6.62
C HIS A 204 0.67 -12.20 -6.79
N GLY A 205 -0.30 -11.36 -6.48
CA GLY A 205 -1.71 -11.72 -6.59
C GLY A 205 -2.63 -10.53 -6.77
N LEU A 206 -3.84 -10.80 -7.28
CA LEU A 206 -4.88 -9.78 -7.42
C LEU A 206 -5.46 -9.43 -6.06
N ILE A 207 -5.58 -8.13 -5.81
CA ILE A 207 -6.20 -7.61 -4.59
C ILE A 207 -7.64 -7.19 -4.91
N ASP A 208 -8.54 -7.52 -3.99
CA ASP A 208 -9.92 -7.06 -4.01
C ASP A 208 -10.34 -6.63 -2.61
N VAL A 209 -10.26 -5.31 -2.36
CA VAL A 209 -10.60 -4.73 -1.07
C VAL A 209 -12.10 -4.81 -0.77
N LYS A 210 -12.96 -4.81 -1.80
CA LYS A 210 -14.42 -4.94 -1.63
C LYS A 210 -14.83 -6.37 -1.29
N VAL A 211 -14.20 -7.37 -1.92
CA VAL A 211 -14.44 -8.79 -1.61
C VAL A 211 -13.89 -9.17 -0.23
N SER A 212 -12.72 -8.64 0.14
CA SER A 212 -12.13 -8.90 1.46
C SER A 212 -12.81 -8.11 2.58
N GLY A 213 -13.48 -7.00 2.27
CA GLY A 213 -14.08 -6.09 3.25
C GLY A 213 -13.07 -5.25 4.02
N THR A 214 -11.84 -5.16 3.53
CA THR A 214 -10.73 -4.46 4.20
C THR A 214 -11.06 -2.98 4.41
N ASP A 215 -10.70 -2.43 5.58
CA ASP A 215 -10.95 -1.02 5.91
C ASP A 215 -9.83 -0.11 5.40
N PHE A 216 -8.57 -0.52 5.61
CA PHE A 216 -7.37 0.13 5.08
C PHE A 216 -6.39 -0.91 4.54
N LEU A 217 -5.73 -0.59 3.43
CA LEU A 217 -4.68 -1.43 2.84
C LEU A 217 -3.55 -0.53 2.35
N ALA A 218 -2.29 -0.88 2.59
CA ALA A 218 -1.17 -0.08 2.11
C ALA A 218 -0.08 -0.92 1.45
N CYS A 219 0.61 -0.32 0.48
CA CYS A 219 1.76 -0.92 -0.20
C CYS A 219 2.76 0.16 -0.66
N SER A 220 3.87 -0.27 -1.26
CA SER A 220 4.83 0.63 -1.92
C SER A 220 5.15 0.15 -3.33
N ALA A 221 5.09 1.06 -4.30
CA ALA A 221 5.21 0.72 -5.72
C ALA A 221 6.58 0.15 -6.12
N TYR A 222 7.65 0.51 -5.42
CA TYR A 222 9.00 0.00 -5.67
C TYR A 222 9.18 -1.50 -5.38
N LYS A 223 8.13 -2.17 -4.88
CA LYS A 223 8.08 -3.61 -4.63
C LYS A 223 7.31 -4.38 -5.72
N TRP A 224 6.73 -3.67 -6.70
CA TRP A 224 6.01 -4.23 -7.85
C TRP A 224 6.32 -3.49 -9.15
N PHE A 225 7.60 -3.23 -9.41
CA PHE A 225 8.15 -2.66 -10.65
C PHE A 225 7.95 -1.15 -10.85
N GLY A 226 7.31 -0.46 -9.88
CA GLY A 226 7.10 0.99 -9.90
C GLY A 226 8.20 1.80 -9.21
N PRO A 227 8.02 3.13 -9.11
CA PRO A 227 8.94 4.01 -8.40
C PRO A 227 8.75 3.96 -6.88
N HIS A 228 9.58 4.70 -6.14
CA HIS A 228 9.38 4.92 -4.71
C HIS A 228 8.16 5.81 -4.47
N THR A 229 7.00 5.17 -4.30
CA THR A 229 5.73 5.83 -3.97
C THR A 229 4.94 4.93 -3.03
N GLY A 230 4.52 5.49 -1.90
CA GLY A 230 3.59 4.86 -0.96
C GLY A 230 2.16 5.02 -1.46
N ILE A 231 1.39 3.97 -1.29
CA ILE A 231 0.00 3.92 -1.74
C ILE A 231 -0.82 3.31 -0.60
N MET A 232 -1.92 3.95 -0.24
CA MET A 232 -2.87 3.46 0.74
C MET A 232 -4.28 3.55 0.19
N TYR A 233 -5.01 2.45 0.24
CA TYR A 233 -6.46 2.43 0.16
C TYR A 233 -7.04 2.65 1.56
N GLY A 234 -8.13 3.41 1.62
CA GLY A 234 -9.02 3.42 2.77
C GLY A 234 -10.47 3.59 2.31
N ARG A 235 -11.41 2.91 2.98
CA ARG A 235 -12.84 3.13 2.71
C ARG A 235 -13.16 4.61 2.79
N ARG A 236 -13.90 5.13 1.79
CA ARG A 236 -14.18 6.56 1.64
C ARG A 236 -14.68 7.21 2.94
N GLU A 237 -15.66 6.59 3.60
CA GLU A 237 -16.26 7.08 4.84
C GLU A 237 -15.28 7.10 6.03
N LEU A 238 -14.27 6.23 6.03
CA LEU A 238 -13.22 6.22 7.05
C LEU A 238 -12.19 7.32 6.77
N LEU A 239 -11.81 7.51 5.50
CA LEU A 239 -10.95 8.63 5.09
C LEU A 239 -11.60 9.99 5.38
N GLU A 240 -12.94 10.09 5.30
CA GLU A 240 -13.69 11.29 5.61
C GLU A 240 -13.89 11.51 7.13
N SER A 241 -14.10 10.45 7.91
CA SER A 241 -14.39 10.55 9.35
C SER A 241 -13.14 10.72 10.23
N VAL A 242 -12.01 10.13 9.85
CA VAL A 242 -10.76 10.27 10.61
C VAL A 242 -10.05 11.56 10.20
N THR A 243 -9.62 12.36 11.18
CA THR A 243 -8.96 13.64 10.91
C THR A 243 -7.44 13.44 10.75
N PRO A 244 -6.86 13.68 9.56
CA PRO A 244 -5.41 13.58 9.36
C PRO A 244 -4.67 14.79 9.94
N PHE A 245 -3.35 14.65 10.13
CA PHE A 245 -2.47 15.79 10.36
C PHE A 245 -2.15 16.44 9.02
N LYS A 246 -2.67 17.65 8.78
CA LYS A 246 -2.45 18.37 7.53
C LYS A 246 -2.31 19.87 7.75
N LEU A 247 -1.73 20.55 6.75
CA LEU A 247 -1.69 22.01 6.71
C LEU A 247 -3.02 22.55 6.20
N ARG A 248 -3.37 23.79 6.58
CA ARG A 248 -4.56 24.51 6.09
C ARG A 248 -4.74 24.48 4.56
N PRO A 249 -3.68 24.58 3.72
CA PRO A 249 -3.85 24.54 2.27
C PRO A 249 -4.21 23.17 1.67
N SER A 250 -3.98 22.07 2.39
CA SER A 250 -4.41 20.75 1.91
C SER A 250 -5.94 20.69 1.93
N PRO A 251 -6.62 20.14 0.91
CA PRO A 251 -8.08 20.06 0.85
C PRO A 251 -8.69 19.29 2.03
N ASP A 252 -9.99 19.48 2.30
CA ASP A 252 -10.72 18.74 3.35
C ASP A 252 -11.42 17.47 2.85
N ASN A 253 -11.55 17.31 1.53
CA ASN A 253 -12.12 16.12 0.90
C ASN A 253 -11.11 14.96 0.88
N ALA A 254 -11.62 13.74 1.07
CA ALA A 254 -10.86 12.54 0.73
C ALA A 254 -10.74 12.42 -0.80
N PRO A 255 -9.65 11.84 -1.32
CA PRO A 255 -8.47 11.34 -0.58
C PRO A 255 -7.44 12.43 -0.24
N ASP A 256 -7.49 13.59 -0.91
CA ASP A 256 -6.44 14.63 -0.91
C ASP A 256 -6.09 15.18 0.48
N ARG A 257 -7.03 15.16 1.44
CA ARG A 257 -6.79 15.55 2.84
C ARG A 257 -5.69 14.74 3.54
N TRP A 258 -5.40 13.54 3.04
CA TRP A 258 -4.36 12.64 3.56
C TRP A 258 -3.00 12.84 2.89
N GLU A 259 -2.93 13.66 1.86
CA GLU A 259 -1.73 13.86 1.04
C GLU A 259 -1.01 15.13 1.49
N THR A 260 0.14 14.94 2.14
CA THR A 260 0.87 16.05 2.75
C THR A 260 1.84 16.67 1.76
N GLY A 261 1.49 17.86 1.28
CA GLY A 261 2.31 18.64 0.34
C GLY A 261 2.16 18.18 -1.12
N THR A 262 2.94 18.80 -2.00
CA THR A 262 2.96 18.44 -3.43
C THR A 262 3.49 17.02 -3.62
N GLN A 263 2.77 16.21 -4.38
CA GLN A 263 3.17 14.84 -4.70
C GLN A 263 4.28 14.80 -5.76
N SER A 264 4.98 13.67 -5.87
CA SER A 264 5.94 13.42 -6.95
C SER A 264 5.17 12.98 -8.20
N PHE A 265 4.78 13.93 -9.04
CA PHE A 265 3.95 13.69 -10.22
C PHE A 265 4.63 12.78 -11.26
N GLU A 266 5.95 12.90 -11.42
CA GLU A 266 6.74 11.99 -12.24
C GLU A 266 6.65 10.54 -11.72
N SER A 267 6.65 10.36 -10.40
CA SER A 267 6.48 9.03 -9.82
C SER A 267 5.06 8.50 -10.01
N LEU A 268 4.03 9.36 -9.96
CA LEU A 268 2.65 8.95 -10.25
C LEU A 268 2.46 8.51 -11.71
N ALA A 269 3.13 9.17 -12.66
CA ALA A 269 3.20 8.69 -14.04
C ALA A 269 3.85 7.29 -14.11
N GLY A 270 4.94 7.08 -13.36
CA GLY A 270 5.58 5.76 -13.23
C GLY A 270 4.70 4.70 -12.58
N VAL A 271 3.92 5.06 -11.55
CA VAL A 271 2.95 4.17 -10.89
C VAL A 271 1.91 3.67 -11.90
N THR A 272 1.34 4.57 -12.68
CA THR A 272 0.37 4.22 -13.74
C THR A 272 0.96 3.21 -14.71
N ALA A 273 2.17 3.50 -15.23
CA ALA A 273 2.86 2.63 -16.17
C ALA A 273 3.24 1.26 -15.57
N ALA A 274 3.50 1.19 -14.26
CA ALA A 274 3.80 -0.06 -13.57
C ALA A 274 2.55 -0.94 -13.44
N VAL A 275 1.40 -0.35 -13.11
CA VAL A 275 0.11 -1.07 -13.14
C VAL A 275 -0.22 -1.53 -14.56
N ASP A 276 -0.09 -0.66 -15.56
CA ASP A 276 -0.32 -1.00 -16.98
C ASP A 276 0.58 -2.15 -17.42
N TYR A 277 1.84 -2.15 -16.98
CA TYR A 277 2.78 -3.23 -17.25
C TYR A 277 2.32 -4.56 -16.62
N ILE A 278 1.91 -4.56 -15.35
CA ILE A 278 1.37 -5.76 -14.70
C ILE A 278 0.14 -6.26 -15.45
N ALA A 279 -0.80 -5.37 -15.76
CA ALA A 279 -2.03 -5.68 -16.49
C ALA A 279 -1.76 -6.24 -17.91
N SER A 280 -0.67 -5.81 -18.57
CA SER A 280 -0.30 -6.29 -19.91
C SER A 280 0.03 -7.79 -19.98
N HIS A 281 0.30 -8.44 -18.85
CA HIS A 281 0.48 -9.89 -18.75
C HIS A 281 -0.82 -10.66 -18.53
N GLY A 282 -1.93 -9.94 -18.28
CA GLY A 282 -3.27 -10.49 -18.18
C GLY A 282 -3.90 -10.80 -19.53
N THR A 283 -5.15 -11.29 -19.50
CA THR A 283 -5.94 -11.61 -20.71
C THR A 283 -7.32 -10.94 -20.74
N GLY A 284 -7.60 -10.05 -19.78
CA GLY A 284 -8.86 -9.32 -19.66
C GLY A 284 -8.98 -8.13 -20.59
N GLU A 285 -10.20 -7.59 -20.71
CA GLU A 285 -10.49 -6.34 -21.44
C GLU A 285 -10.21 -5.09 -20.59
N THR A 286 -10.04 -5.28 -19.28
CA THR A 286 -9.74 -4.24 -18.27
C THR A 286 -8.35 -4.46 -17.67
N ARG A 287 -7.85 -3.47 -16.91
CA ARG A 287 -6.64 -3.66 -16.09
C ARG A 287 -6.81 -4.70 -14.99
N ARG A 288 -8.06 -4.85 -14.53
CA ARG A 288 -8.48 -5.84 -13.55
C ARG A 288 -8.74 -7.20 -14.22
#